data_AF-A0A646FHT1-F1
#
_entry.id   AF-A0A646FHT1-F1
#
_cell.length_a   1.000
_cell.length_b   1.000
_cell.length_c   1.000
_cell.angle_alpha   90.00
_cell.angle_beta   90.00
_cell.angle_gamma   90.00
#
_symmetry.space_group_name_H-M   'P 1'
#
loop_
_entity.id
_entity.type
_entity.pdbx_description
1 polymer ?
#
loop_
_entity_poly.entity_id
_entity_poly.type
_entity_poly.pdbx_seq_one_letter_code
_entity_poly.pdbx_strand_id
1 'polypeptide(L)'
;MDYNMNKRTFKKFMSFLIGFAWLTTCISVSSCSEFNIGEYELTGDVSELIPKSAYNLEKQNSVSSDGATYLFYAPKMSSNFELWNLSIKSVDYYIDNKLTKTSTEEPYDFYINLSELPEGDHTLLAKICVCGKKCDDTYLEVTDNFMAFPSSVQLYKDIFIDYNFINEGEKFVITPILNELRSSPGCQIDKVEYYWDNKLAATKTQAPYTWDSQIVTDKEPHDWRVYVRYSFNGKNESSYNYGFSNYRTLKEDNHFTVWNVMSGRNDFSLGESIPSIIKSYRGKNFKDKVSAKLYFDDTLIAETSSFPFKNEFKLTNQSIGIHKMKCAITVTSGNQKTTSYDEKSIVVTP
;
A
#
# COMPACT_ATOMS: atom_id res chain seq x y z
N MET A 1 -5.75 -64.81 63.56
CA MET A 1 -5.69 -65.24 62.15
C MET A 1 -5.35 -64.01 61.32
N ASP A 2 -4.18 -63.43 61.58
CA ASP A 2 -2.87 -63.78 60.98
C ASP A 2 -2.82 -63.25 59.54
N TYR A 3 -2.38 -62.01 59.32
CA TYR A 3 -0.98 -61.52 59.34
C TYR A 3 -0.08 -62.24 58.32
N ASN A 4 0.00 -61.69 57.11
CA ASN A 4 1.31 -61.49 56.50
C ASN A 4 1.29 -60.34 55.47
N MET A 5 1.91 -59.24 55.90
CA MET A 5 2.21 -58.04 55.13
C MET A 5 3.30 -58.30 54.10
N ASN A 6 3.10 -57.79 52.88
CA ASN A 6 4.13 -57.74 51.85
C ASN A 6 5.05 -56.52 52.05
N LYS A 7 6.35 -56.80 52.23
CA LYS A 7 7.44 -55.96 52.75
C LYS A 7 7.96 -54.86 51.80
N ARG A 8 7.09 -54.12 51.10
CA ARG A 8 7.58 -53.08 50.14
C ARG A 8 7.10 -51.64 50.38
N THR A 9 6.22 -51.41 51.36
CA THR A 9 5.64 -50.08 51.65
C THR A 9 6.07 -49.45 52.98
N PHE A 10 7.02 -50.04 53.71
CA PHE A 10 7.49 -49.50 55.01
C PHE A 10 8.85 -48.75 54.95
N LYS A 11 9.51 -48.71 53.79
CA LYS A 11 10.76 -47.95 53.59
C LYS A 11 10.53 -46.51 53.12
N LYS A 12 9.50 -45.86 53.68
CA LYS A 12 9.25 -44.42 53.49
C LYS A 12 9.19 -43.59 54.77
N PHE A 13 9.44 -44.14 55.97
CA PHE A 13 9.11 -43.36 57.19
C PHE A 13 10.10 -43.39 58.37
N MET A 14 11.30 -43.95 58.23
CA MET A 14 12.24 -44.06 59.37
C MET A 14 13.71 -43.86 58.97
N SER A 15 13.97 -42.75 58.28
CA SER A 15 15.29 -42.11 58.23
C SER A 15 15.13 -40.63 57.86
N PHE A 16 14.23 -39.98 58.60
CA PHE A 16 14.02 -38.53 58.66
C PHE A 16 14.95 -37.87 59.70
N LEU A 17 15.98 -38.54 60.20
CA LEU A 17 16.95 -37.91 61.08
C LEU A 17 18.32 -38.52 60.81
N ILE A 18 19.32 -37.63 60.74
CA ILE A 18 20.75 -37.88 60.53
C ILE A 18 21.15 -37.82 59.05
N GLY A 19 21.35 -36.57 58.61
CA GLY A 19 21.97 -36.20 57.34
C GLY A 19 21.91 -34.70 57.10
N PHE A 20 21.86 -33.91 58.19
CA PHE A 20 22.02 -32.47 58.14
C PHE A 20 23.52 -32.19 58.05
N ALA A 21 23.88 -31.25 57.18
CA ALA A 21 25.22 -30.75 56.91
C ALA A 21 26.04 -31.65 55.94
N TRP A 22 26.09 -31.26 54.66
CA TRP A 22 27.22 -30.51 54.12
C TRP A 22 27.00 -30.19 52.63
N LEU A 23 27.40 -28.98 52.25
CA LEU A 23 27.64 -28.50 50.89
C LEU A 23 26.44 -28.21 49.97
N THR A 24 25.84 -27.06 50.27
CA THR A 24 25.54 -26.02 49.27
C THR A 24 26.65 -25.94 48.22
N THR A 25 26.48 -26.62 47.10
CA THR A 25 27.26 -26.34 45.90
C THR A 25 26.44 -25.33 45.13
N CYS A 26 26.79 -24.06 45.30
CA CYS A 26 26.38 -23.00 44.40
C CYS A 26 26.84 -23.41 43.00
N ILE A 27 25.94 -23.98 42.20
CA ILE A 27 26.07 -23.90 40.76
C ILE A 27 25.79 -22.43 40.46
N SER A 28 26.83 -21.61 40.54
CA SER A 28 26.92 -20.45 39.69
C SER A 28 26.83 -20.99 38.27
N VAL A 29 25.61 -21.02 37.73
CA VAL A 29 25.46 -20.63 36.34
C VAL A 29 26.11 -19.26 36.31
N SER A 30 27.39 -19.24 35.92
CA SER A 30 27.91 -18.11 35.21
C SER A 30 26.89 -17.92 34.09
N SER A 31 25.97 -16.96 34.29
CA SER A 31 25.50 -16.18 33.18
C SER A 31 26.72 -16.03 32.31
N CYS A 32 26.68 -16.50 31.05
CA CYS A 32 27.64 -16.02 30.07
C CYS A 32 27.76 -14.55 30.38
N SER A 33 28.94 -14.14 30.88
CA SER A 33 29.27 -12.75 31.06
C SER A 33 28.72 -12.12 29.80
N GLU A 34 27.81 -11.15 29.95
CA GLU A 34 27.47 -10.28 28.85
C GLU A 34 28.83 -9.93 28.26
N PHE A 35 29.16 -10.54 27.12
CA PHE A 35 30.16 -9.94 26.28
C PHE A 35 29.45 -8.64 25.98
N ASN A 36 29.90 -7.59 26.66
CA ASN A 36 29.67 -6.24 26.25
C ASN A 36 30.53 -6.08 24.98
N ILE A 37 30.12 -6.83 23.96
CA ILE A 37 30.48 -6.59 22.59
C ILE A 37 29.75 -5.30 22.33
N GLY A 38 30.50 -4.21 22.42
CA GLY A 38 29.99 -2.88 22.15
C GLY A 38 29.24 -2.88 20.82
N GLU A 39 28.39 -1.88 20.61
CA GLU A 39 27.65 -1.68 19.37
C GLU A 39 28.57 -1.91 18.17
N TYR A 40 28.42 -3.06 17.50
CA TYR A 40 29.19 -3.36 16.30
C TYR A 40 28.65 -2.48 15.19
N GLU A 41 29.40 -1.45 14.83
CA GLU A 41 29.12 -0.62 13.68
C GLU A 41 29.89 -1.16 12.46
N LEU A 42 29.24 -1.21 11.29
CA LEU A 42 29.93 -1.47 10.03
C LEU A 42 30.92 -0.34 9.74
N THR A 43 32.13 -0.70 9.29
CA THR A 43 33.21 0.27 8.99
C THR A 43 33.95 -0.11 7.72
N GLY A 44 34.48 0.88 7.02
CA GLY A 44 35.27 0.69 5.78
C GLY A 44 34.40 0.39 4.55
N ASP A 45 35.00 -0.26 3.55
CA ASP A 45 34.32 -0.67 2.31
C ASP A 45 33.36 -1.84 2.58
N VAL A 46 32.07 -1.61 2.29
CA VAL A 46 30.99 -2.59 2.49
C VAL A 46 30.39 -3.08 1.17
N SER A 47 31.00 -2.77 0.03
CA SER A 47 30.48 -3.08 -1.32
C SER A 47 30.16 -4.56 -1.53
N GLU A 48 31.01 -5.46 -1.04
CA GLU A 48 30.80 -6.92 -1.15
C GLU A 48 29.80 -7.47 -0.13
N LEU A 49 29.45 -6.70 0.91
CA LEU A 49 28.55 -7.13 1.98
C LEU A 49 27.08 -6.86 1.68
N ILE A 50 26.79 -5.97 0.74
CA ILE A 50 25.42 -5.59 0.37
C ILE A 50 24.92 -6.55 -0.72
N PRO A 51 24.03 -7.51 -0.41
CA PRO A 51 23.55 -8.46 -1.40
C PRO A 51 22.67 -7.76 -2.45
N LYS A 52 22.74 -8.23 -3.69
CA LYS A 52 21.99 -7.65 -4.82
C LYS A 52 20.48 -7.59 -4.59
N SER A 53 19.93 -8.52 -3.81
CA SER A 53 18.50 -8.55 -3.47
C SER A 53 18.07 -7.47 -2.47
N ALA A 54 19.02 -6.75 -1.85
CA ALA A 54 18.72 -5.73 -0.84
C ALA A 54 18.37 -4.36 -1.44
N TYR A 55 18.53 -4.17 -2.74
CA TYR A 55 18.25 -2.91 -3.42
C TYR A 55 17.73 -3.13 -4.84
N ASN A 56 16.82 -2.27 -5.28
CA ASN A 56 16.34 -2.22 -6.65
C ASN A 56 15.82 -0.80 -6.96
N LEU A 57 15.23 -0.60 -8.13
CA LEU A 57 14.38 0.55 -8.41
C LEU A 57 12.91 0.11 -8.34
N GLU A 58 12.08 0.91 -7.67
CA GLU A 58 10.65 0.93 -7.94
C GLU A 58 10.43 1.67 -9.26
N LYS A 59 9.67 1.05 -10.17
CA LYS A 59 9.31 1.62 -11.47
C LYS A 59 7.80 1.81 -11.53
N GLN A 60 7.35 3.02 -11.86
CA GLN A 60 5.95 3.31 -12.14
C GLN A 60 5.80 3.98 -13.50
N ASN A 61 4.76 3.58 -14.24
CA ASN A 61 4.41 4.19 -15.52
C ASN A 61 3.23 5.12 -15.28
N SER A 62 3.26 6.28 -15.92
CA SER A 62 2.22 7.27 -15.84
C SER A 62 1.86 7.75 -17.23
N VAL A 63 0.59 7.89 -17.54
CA VAL A 63 0.14 8.64 -18.73
C VAL A 63 -0.54 9.87 -18.19
N SER A 64 0.19 10.96 -18.01
CA SER A 64 -0.23 12.19 -17.33
C SER A 64 -1.52 12.76 -17.91
N SER A 65 -2.17 13.69 -17.21
CA SER A 65 -3.43 14.30 -17.66
C SER A 65 -3.27 15.16 -18.92
N ASP A 66 -2.05 15.44 -19.36
CA ASP A 66 -1.71 16.04 -20.66
C ASP A 66 -1.46 14.99 -21.77
N GLY A 67 -1.47 13.70 -21.43
CA GLY A 67 -1.21 12.57 -22.33
C GLY A 67 0.26 12.22 -22.54
N ALA A 68 1.18 12.93 -21.90
CA ALA A 68 2.59 12.56 -21.89
C ALA A 68 2.79 11.26 -21.09
N THR A 69 3.67 10.40 -21.58
CA THR A 69 3.99 9.14 -20.90
C THR A 69 5.30 9.28 -20.15
N TYR A 70 5.26 9.00 -18.86
CA TYR A 70 6.40 9.09 -17.97
C TYR A 70 6.75 7.73 -17.36
N LEU A 71 8.05 7.49 -17.20
CA LEU A 71 8.57 6.46 -16.31
C LEU A 71 9.14 7.12 -15.07
N PHE A 72 8.70 6.71 -13.90
CA PHE A 72 9.21 7.15 -12.61
C PHE A 72 10.04 6.03 -11.99
N TYR A 73 11.20 6.39 -11.47
CA TYR A 73 12.12 5.52 -10.77
C TYR A 73 12.40 6.08 -9.39
N ALA A 74 12.26 5.25 -8.36
CA ALA A 74 12.64 5.56 -7.00
C ALA A 74 13.53 4.43 -6.45
N PRO A 75 14.63 4.73 -5.72
CA PRO A 75 15.41 3.69 -5.06
C PRO A 75 14.57 2.92 -4.04
N LYS A 76 14.56 1.59 -4.18
CA LYS A 76 13.88 0.70 -3.25
C LYS A 76 14.91 -0.10 -2.46
N MET A 77 15.11 0.31 -1.21
CA MET A 77 16.06 -0.30 -0.30
C MET A 77 15.35 -1.26 0.65
N SER A 78 15.97 -2.40 0.95
CA SER A 78 15.47 -3.29 2.01
C SER A 78 15.60 -2.63 3.38
N SER A 79 14.76 -3.03 4.32
CA SER A 79 14.81 -2.56 5.72
C SER A 79 16.15 -2.87 6.41
N ASN A 80 16.96 -3.76 5.85
CA ASN A 80 18.29 -4.06 6.38
C ASN A 80 19.24 -2.87 6.30
N PHE A 81 19.05 -1.92 5.38
CA PHE A 81 19.88 -0.71 5.31
C PHE A 81 19.80 0.09 6.61
N GLU A 82 18.61 0.21 7.20
CA GLU A 82 18.43 0.83 8.51
C GLU A 82 19.16 0.05 9.61
N LEU A 83 19.03 -1.29 9.62
CA LEU A 83 19.74 -2.15 10.58
C LEU A 83 21.28 -2.09 10.43
N TRP A 84 21.76 -1.81 9.23
CA TRP A 84 23.18 -1.66 8.90
C TRP A 84 23.68 -0.22 9.11
N ASN A 85 22.81 0.70 9.54
CA ASN A 85 23.11 2.13 9.64
C ASN A 85 23.66 2.71 8.32
N LEU A 86 23.12 2.24 7.19
CA LEU A 86 23.40 2.74 5.86
C LEU A 86 22.21 3.55 5.34
N SER A 87 22.51 4.66 4.68
CA SER A 87 21.51 5.49 4.00
C SER A 87 21.97 5.82 2.59
N ILE A 88 21.02 6.17 1.72
CA ILE A 88 21.36 6.74 0.42
C ILE A 88 21.95 8.13 0.67
N LYS A 89 23.03 8.43 -0.05
CA LYS A 89 23.68 9.74 -0.08
C LYS A 89 23.30 10.48 -1.35
N SER A 90 23.32 9.78 -2.48
CA SER A 90 22.93 10.32 -3.78
C SER A 90 22.59 9.21 -4.77
N VAL A 91 21.96 9.59 -5.88
CA VAL A 91 21.73 8.70 -7.01
C VAL A 91 22.05 9.41 -8.31
N ASP A 92 22.93 8.81 -9.11
CA ASP A 92 23.22 9.26 -10.47
C ASP A 92 22.46 8.39 -11.46
N TYR A 93 21.60 9.03 -12.26
CA TYR A 93 20.80 8.38 -13.29
C TYR A 93 21.36 8.66 -14.68
N TYR A 94 21.60 7.59 -15.43
CA TYR A 94 22.14 7.61 -16.78
C TYR A 94 21.13 7.01 -17.75
N ILE A 95 20.85 7.68 -18.86
CA ILE A 95 20.12 7.12 -19.99
C ILE A 95 21.12 6.87 -21.11
N ASP A 96 21.18 5.65 -21.63
CA ASP A 96 22.10 5.24 -22.69
C ASP A 96 23.56 5.63 -22.39
N ASN A 97 23.99 5.36 -21.15
CA ASN A 97 25.30 5.68 -20.59
C ASN A 97 25.63 7.18 -20.48
N LYS A 98 24.68 8.08 -20.72
CA LYS A 98 24.84 9.52 -20.52
C LYS A 98 24.22 9.95 -19.19
N LEU A 99 24.99 10.64 -18.33
CA LEU A 99 24.48 11.19 -17.07
C LEU A 99 23.37 12.19 -17.38
N THR A 100 22.17 11.93 -16.85
CA THR A 100 20.98 12.74 -17.06
C THR A 100 20.62 13.53 -15.80
N LYS A 101 20.77 12.91 -14.63
CA LYS A 101 20.40 13.54 -13.35
C LYS A 101 21.26 13.00 -12.20
N THR A 102 21.66 13.89 -11.30
CA THR A 102 22.12 13.54 -9.95
C THR A 102 21.07 14.01 -8.96
N SER A 103 20.62 13.12 -8.08
CA SER A 103 19.71 13.44 -6.97
C SER A 103 20.46 13.32 -5.64
N THR A 104 20.39 14.36 -4.81
CA THR A 104 21.14 14.46 -3.54
C THR A 104 20.25 14.65 -2.31
N GLU A 105 18.94 14.77 -2.51
CA GLU A 105 17.97 15.02 -1.44
C GLU A 105 16.79 14.07 -1.61
N GLU A 106 16.18 13.67 -0.49
CA GLU A 106 14.97 12.87 -0.52
C GLU A 106 13.76 13.71 -0.98
N PRO A 107 12.88 13.15 -1.83
CA PRO A 107 12.96 11.83 -2.46
C PRO A 107 14.02 11.77 -3.59
N TYR A 108 14.78 10.67 -3.67
CA TYR A 108 15.84 10.47 -4.67
C TYR A 108 15.32 10.08 -6.06
N ASP A 109 14.12 10.54 -6.40
CA ASP A 109 13.37 10.11 -7.56
C ASP A 109 13.96 10.64 -8.87
N PHE A 110 13.70 9.91 -9.94
CA PHE A 110 13.98 10.31 -11.30
C PHE A 110 12.82 9.96 -12.20
N TYR A 111 12.52 10.82 -13.15
CA TYR A 111 11.50 10.55 -14.15
C TYR A 111 12.03 10.78 -15.56
N ILE A 112 11.44 10.05 -16.50
CA ILE A 112 11.75 10.11 -17.93
C ILE A 112 10.47 10.46 -18.66
N ASN A 113 10.47 11.54 -19.44
CA ASN A 113 9.43 11.80 -20.42
C ASN A 113 9.72 10.97 -21.69
N LEU A 114 8.94 9.91 -21.93
CA LEU A 114 9.17 9.03 -23.07
C LEU A 114 8.93 9.72 -24.42
N SER A 115 8.17 10.81 -24.43
CA SER A 115 7.92 11.59 -25.65
C SER A 115 9.13 12.44 -26.08
N GLU A 116 10.12 12.61 -25.21
CA GLU A 116 11.34 13.39 -25.49
C GLU A 116 12.51 12.50 -25.95
N LEU A 117 12.35 11.18 -25.94
CA LEU A 117 13.36 10.24 -26.37
C LEU A 117 13.15 9.81 -27.82
N PRO A 118 14.23 9.48 -28.56
CA PRO A 118 14.13 8.79 -29.84
C PRO A 118 13.27 7.52 -29.74
N GLU A 119 12.66 7.12 -30.84
CA GLU A 119 11.95 5.83 -30.88
C GLU A 119 12.94 4.67 -30.77
N GLY A 120 12.65 3.71 -29.90
CA GLY A 120 13.42 2.47 -29.76
C GLY A 120 13.69 2.04 -28.33
N ASP A 121 14.59 1.07 -28.20
CA ASP A 121 15.07 0.56 -26.92
C ASP A 121 16.09 1.50 -26.29
N HIS A 122 15.95 1.69 -24.99
CA HIS A 122 16.82 2.51 -24.15
C HIS A 122 17.19 1.76 -22.86
N THR A 123 18.30 2.17 -22.26
CA THR A 123 18.76 1.63 -20.98
C THR A 123 18.88 2.74 -19.94
N LEU A 124 18.29 2.50 -18.77
CA LEU A 124 18.53 3.29 -17.56
C LEU A 124 19.60 2.58 -16.71
N LEU A 125 20.60 3.32 -16.23
CA LEU A 125 21.49 2.91 -15.15
C LEU A 125 21.34 3.90 -13.99
N ALA A 126 20.98 3.41 -12.81
CA ALA A 126 21.04 4.16 -11.56
C ALA A 126 22.26 3.71 -10.75
N LYS A 127 23.16 4.64 -10.43
CA LYS A 127 24.26 4.44 -9.49
C LYS A 127 23.88 5.08 -8.16
N ILE A 128 23.48 4.25 -7.20
CA ILE A 128 23.06 4.65 -5.87
C ILE A 128 24.30 4.68 -4.98
N CYS A 129 24.72 5.87 -4.54
CA CYS A 129 25.74 6.03 -3.53
C CYS A 129 25.10 5.84 -2.15
N VAL A 130 25.59 4.88 -1.40
CA VAL A 130 25.19 4.63 -0.01
C VAL A 130 26.38 4.88 0.91
N CYS A 131 26.11 5.43 2.07
CA CYS A 131 27.12 5.68 3.09
C CYS A 131 26.60 5.29 4.47
N GLY A 132 27.53 4.95 5.35
CA GLY A 132 27.31 4.84 6.79
C GLY A 132 28.24 5.80 7.52
N LYS A 133 27.97 6.10 8.79
CA LYS A 133 28.76 7.06 9.59
C LYS A 133 30.27 6.77 9.60
N LYS A 134 30.65 5.49 9.48
CA LYS A 134 32.04 5.00 9.45
C LYS A 134 32.35 4.10 8.24
N CYS A 135 31.44 4.01 7.28
CA CYS A 135 31.64 3.26 6.05
C CYS A 135 32.14 4.19 4.95
N ASP A 136 32.94 3.64 4.03
CA ASP A 136 33.30 4.35 2.81
C ASP A 136 32.07 4.45 1.89
N ASP A 137 32.04 5.47 1.03
CA ASP A 137 31.01 5.61 0.01
C ASP A 137 31.00 4.35 -0.87
N THR A 138 29.85 3.67 -0.92
CA THR A 138 29.66 2.44 -1.68
C THR A 138 28.65 2.70 -2.80
N TYR A 139 28.96 2.24 -4.01
CA TYR A 139 28.10 2.45 -5.18
C TYR A 139 27.39 1.17 -5.57
N LEU A 140 26.07 1.25 -5.65
CA LEU A 140 25.18 0.16 -6.03
C LEU A 140 24.57 0.47 -7.39
N GLU A 141 24.72 -0.44 -8.36
CA GLU A 141 24.29 -0.18 -9.73
C GLU A 141 23.02 -0.96 -10.07
N VAL A 142 21.95 -0.31 -10.50
CA VAL A 142 20.72 -0.95 -10.97
C VAL A 142 20.47 -0.56 -12.41
N THR A 143 20.18 -1.53 -13.27
CA THR A 143 19.89 -1.31 -14.68
C THR A 143 18.45 -1.69 -14.98
N ASP A 144 17.77 -0.89 -15.80
CA ASP A 144 16.47 -1.20 -16.38
C ASP A 144 16.50 -0.94 -17.89
N ASN A 145 15.72 -1.71 -18.65
CA ASN A 145 15.54 -1.48 -20.08
C ASN A 145 14.10 -1.07 -20.34
N PHE A 146 13.91 -0.09 -21.21
CA PHE A 146 12.59 0.43 -21.55
C PHE A 146 12.54 0.86 -23.00
N MET A 147 11.33 0.93 -23.54
CA MET A 147 11.10 1.32 -24.93
C MET A 147 10.38 2.67 -24.98
N ALA A 148 10.85 3.58 -25.82
CA ALA A 148 10.23 4.86 -26.07
C ALA A 148 9.41 4.81 -27.37
N PHE A 149 8.17 5.30 -27.30
CA PHE A 149 7.25 5.44 -28.43
C PHE A 149 6.75 6.88 -28.51
N PRO A 150 7.54 7.81 -29.07
CA PRO A 150 7.27 9.24 -28.99
C PRO A 150 6.03 9.72 -29.79
N SER A 151 5.40 8.85 -30.59
CA SER A 151 4.48 9.25 -31.67
C SER A 151 2.98 9.01 -31.44
N SER A 152 2.53 8.53 -30.28
CA SER A 152 1.09 8.46 -29.98
C SER A 152 0.75 9.04 -28.62
N VAL A 153 -0.02 10.13 -28.60
CA VAL A 153 -0.77 10.54 -27.39
C VAL A 153 -1.66 9.36 -27.02
N GLN A 154 -1.29 8.66 -25.96
CA GLN A 154 -2.06 7.52 -25.51
C GLN A 154 -3.39 8.03 -24.95
N LEU A 155 -4.51 7.50 -25.45
CA LEU A 155 -5.81 7.83 -24.88
C LEU A 155 -5.94 7.18 -23.50
N TYR A 156 -6.36 7.96 -22.51
CA TYR A 156 -6.50 7.55 -21.12
C TYR A 156 -7.88 7.91 -20.57
N LYS A 157 -8.32 7.17 -19.57
CA LYS A 157 -9.60 7.37 -18.89
C LYS A 157 -9.39 7.37 -17.39
N ASP A 158 -10.20 8.13 -16.69
CA ASP A 158 -10.26 8.11 -15.24
C ASP A 158 -11.68 7.80 -14.78
N ILE A 159 -11.91 6.57 -14.34
CA ILE A 159 -13.22 6.12 -13.85
C ILE A 159 -13.05 5.54 -12.45
N PHE A 160 -13.73 6.15 -11.49
CA PHE A 160 -13.86 5.68 -10.11
C PHE A 160 -15.18 4.90 -9.95
N ILE A 161 -15.16 3.80 -9.20
CA ILE A 161 -16.37 3.03 -8.88
C ILE A 161 -16.72 3.28 -7.43
N ASP A 162 -17.78 4.05 -7.21
CA ASP A 162 -18.31 4.25 -5.87
C ASP A 162 -19.31 3.16 -5.51
N TYR A 163 -19.17 2.53 -4.35
CA TYR A 163 -20.09 1.51 -3.88
C TYR A 163 -20.29 1.52 -2.37
N ASN A 164 -21.24 0.72 -1.87
CA ASN A 164 -21.49 0.52 -0.44
C ASN A 164 -21.36 -0.94 -0.01
N PHE A 165 -21.30 -1.14 1.30
CA PHE A 165 -21.56 -2.43 1.93
C PHE A 165 -22.92 -2.35 2.62
N ILE A 166 -23.72 -3.40 2.44
CA ILE A 166 -25.11 -3.40 2.90
C ILE A 166 -25.30 -4.23 4.17
N ASN A 167 -26.18 -3.76 5.04
CA ASN A 167 -26.87 -4.60 6.02
C ASN A 167 -28.04 -5.34 5.35
N GLU A 168 -28.60 -6.34 6.04
CA GLU A 168 -29.79 -7.05 5.57
C GLU A 168 -30.95 -6.07 5.31
N GLY A 169 -31.53 -6.14 4.11
CA GLY A 169 -32.64 -5.28 3.66
C GLY A 169 -32.26 -3.92 3.08
N GLU A 170 -30.99 -3.50 3.17
CA GLU A 170 -30.51 -2.27 2.54
C GLU A 170 -30.33 -2.42 1.03
N LYS A 171 -30.35 -1.29 0.32
CA LYS A 171 -30.03 -1.26 -1.11
C LYS A 171 -28.53 -1.31 -1.31
N PHE A 172 -28.10 -2.23 -2.16
CA PHE A 172 -26.75 -2.23 -2.70
C PHE A 172 -26.66 -1.21 -3.83
N VAL A 173 -25.66 -0.35 -3.78
CA VAL A 173 -25.48 0.78 -4.69
C VAL A 173 -24.08 0.70 -5.30
N ILE A 174 -24.00 0.74 -6.63
CA ILE A 174 -22.76 0.92 -7.39
C ILE A 174 -22.94 2.06 -8.38
N THR A 175 -22.00 3.01 -8.40
CA THR A 175 -21.99 4.15 -9.31
C THR A 175 -20.60 4.32 -9.93
N PRO A 176 -20.43 4.03 -11.22
CA PRO A 176 -19.29 4.49 -12.00
C PRO A 176 -19.32 6.00 -12.16
N ILE A 177 -18.20 6.65 -11.89
CA ILE A 177 -17.99 8.10 -12.00
C ILE A 177 -16.85 8.31 -12.97
N LEU A 178 -17.13 8.97 -14.10
CA LEU A 178 -16.12 9.41 -15.05
C LEU A 178 -15.59 10.78 -14.61
N ASN A 179 -14.28 10.86 -14.37
CA ASN A 179 -13.60 12.12 -14.13
C ASN A 179 -13.20 12.72 -15.48
N GLU A 180 -14.12 13.49 -16.08
CA GLU A 180 -14.00 14.02 -17.44
C GLU A 180 -12.73 14.86 -17.62
N LEU A 181 -12.42 15.75 -16.66
CA LEU A 181 -11.24 16.62 -16.70
C LEU A 181 -9.91 15.87 -16.59
N ARG A 182 -9.93 14.60 -16.17
CA ARG A 182 -8.74 13.74 -16.01
C ARG A 182 -8.72 12.57 -16.98
N SER A 183 -9.61 12.61 -17.98
CA SER A 183 -9.69 11.68 -19.08
C SER A 183 -9.32 12.40 -20.38
N SER A 184 -8.89 11.68 -21.41
CA SER A 184 -8.61 12.31 -22.70
C SER A 184 -9.89 12.95 -23.26
N PRO A 185 -9.77 14.06 -24.03
CA PRO A 185 -10.92 14.75 -24.60
C PRO A 185 -11.88 13.83 -25.35
N GLY A 186 -13.16 13.95 -25.06
CA GLY A 186 -14.22 13.14 -25.66
C GLY A 186 -14.40 11.75 -25.06
N CYS A 187 -13.71 11.42 -23.97
CA CYS A 187 -13.98 10.21 -23.20
C CYS A 187 -15.42 10.26 -22.65
N GLN A 188 -16.19 9.19 -22.83
CA GLN A 188 -17.56 9.07 -22.33
C GLN A 188 -17.89 7.63 -21.97
N ILE A 189 -18.81 7.42 -21.03
CA ILE A 189 -19.37 6.09 -20.75
C ILE A 189 -20.51 5.83 -21.74
N ASP A 190 -20.42 4.72 -22.48
CA ASP A 190 -21.44 4.33 -23.46
C ASP A 190 -22.46 3.35 -22.85
N LYS A 191 -21.99 2.44 -21.98
CA LYS A 191 -22.82 1.41 -21.37
C LYS A 191 -22.21 0.88 -20.07
N VAL A 192 -23.05 0.55 -19.10
CA VAL A 192 -22.65 -0.15 -17.88
C VAL A 192 -23.47 -1.41 -17.70
N GLU A 193 -22.81 -2.53 -17.44
CA GLU A 193 -23.42 -3.83 -17.16
C GLU A 193 -23.02 -4.29 -15.75
N TYR A 194 -24.01 -4.60 -14.93
CA TYR A 194 -23.84 -5.02 -13.55
C TYR A 194 -24.13 -6.50 -13.39
N TYR A 195 -23.28 -7.21 -12.66
CA TYR A 195 -23.42 -8.63 -12.42
C TYR A 195 -23.41 -8.92 -10.92
N TRP A 196 -24.32 -9.81 -10.49
CA TRP A 196 -24.42 -10.34 -9.13
C TRP A 196 -24.41 -11.87 -9.20
N ASP A 197 -23.49 -12.53 -8.50
CA ASP A 197 -23.24 -13.97 -8.56
C ASP A 197 -23.13 -14.49 -10.00
N ASN A 198 -22.35 -13.78 -10.83
CA ASN A 198 -22.15 -14.04 -12.25
C ASN A 198 -23.41 -13.93 -13.14
N LYS A 199 -24.54 -13.41 -12.63
CA LYS A 199 -25.76 -13.14 -13.40
C LYS A 199 -25.88 -11.66 -13.69
N LEU A 200 -26.24 -11.31 -14.93
CA LEU A 200 -26.51 -9.92 -15.32
C LEU A 200 -27.73 -9.42 -14.52
N ALA A 201 -27.50 -8.40 -13.70
CA ALA A 201 -28.49 -7.81 -12.80
C ALA A 201 -29.10 -6.53 -13.37
N ALA A 202 -28.30 -5.71 -14.07
CA ALA A 202 -28.79 -4.49 -14.71
C ALA A 202 -27.88 -4.06 -15.87
N THR A 203 -28.47 -3.33 -16.82
CA THR A 203 -27.76 -2.62 -17.89
C THR A 203 -28.20 -1.16 -17.91
N LYS A 204 -27.26 -0.24 -18.06
CA LYS A 204 -27.50 1.21 -18.17
C LYS A 204 -26.82 1.74 -19.42
N THR A 205 -27.54 2.44 -20.28
CA THR A 205 -27.03 3.04 -21.53
C THR A 205 -27.11 4.57 -21.53
N GLN A 206 -27.61 5.17 -20.44
CA GLN A 206 -27.69 6.61 -20.24
C GLN A 206 -27.42 6.94 -18.77
N ALA A 207 -26.84 8.11 -18.52
CA ALA A 207 -26.65 8.62 -17.17
C ALA A 207 -28.02 8.95 -16.50
N PRO A 208 -28.16 8.81 -15.17
CA PRO A 208 -27.15 8.35 -14.22
C PRO A 208 -26.90 6.83 -14.34
N TYR A 209 -25.63 6.45 -14.32
CA TYR A 209 -25.22 5.06 -14.51
C TYR A 209 -25.39 4.20 -13.26
N THR A 210 -25.90 4.72 -12.14
CA THR A 210 -26.07 4.02 -10.88
C THR A 210 -26.97 2.78 -10.97
N TRP A 211 -26.54 1.70 -10.33
CA TRP A 211 -27.41 0.57 -9.98
C TRP A 211 -27.65 0.57 -8.47
N ASP A 212 -28.92 0.75 -8.07
CA ASP A 212 -29.38 0.64 -6.69
C ASP A 212 -30.47 -0.45 -6.59
N SER A 213 -30.15 -1.59 -6.00
CA SER A 213 -31.10 -2.69 -5.89
C SER A 213 -31.04 -3.35 -4.54
N GLN A 214 -32.20 -3.78 -4.04
CA GLN A 214 -32.24 -4.72 -2.94
C GLN A 214 -31.83 -6.08 -3.48
N ILE A 215 -30.74 -6.61 -2.95
CA ILE A 215 -30.20 -7.91 -3.31
C ILE A 215 -30.62 -8.94 -2.27
N VAL A 216 -30.96 -10.14 -2.73
CA VAL A 216 -31.27 -11.26 -1.85
C VAL A 216 -29.95 -11.86 -1.37
N THR A 217 -29.78 -11.91 -0.05
CA THR A 217 -28.55 -12.37 0.62
C THR A 217 -28.80 -13.71 1.34
N ASP A 218 -29.56 -14.59 0.69
CA ASP A 218 -29.98 -15.89 1.22
C ASP A 218 -28.82 -16.89 1.38
N LYS A 219 -27.72 -16.66 0.68
CA LYS A 219 -26.47 -17.42 0.76
C LYS A 219 -25.29 -16.47 0.76
N GLU A 220 -24.21 -16.82 1.46
CA GLU A 220 -23.00 -15.99 1.55
C GLU A 220 -21.75 -16.87 1.39
N PRO A 221 -20.65 -16.38 0.77
CA PRO A 221 -20.47 -15.04 0.22
C PRO A 221 -21.01 -14.86 -1.20
N HIS A 222 -21.06 -13.63 -1.67
CA HIS A 222 -21.45 -13.24 -3.04
C HIS A 222 -20.29 -12.68 -3.86
N ASP A 223 -20.48 -12.64 -5.18
CA ASP A 223 -19.59 -11.93 -6.10
C ASP A 223 -20.37 -10.84 -6.85
N TRP A 224 -19.77 -9.66 -7.03
CA TRP A 224 -20.32 -8.65 -7.92
C TRP A 224 -19.27 -8.09 -8.87
N ARG A 225 -19.69 -7.72 -10.08
CA ARG A 225 -18.84 -7.07 -11.09
C ARG A 225 -19.60 -5.98 -11.82
N VAL A 226 -18.89 -4.92 -12.17
CA VAL A 226 -19.35 -3.86 -13.06
C VAL A 226 -18.43 -3.83 -14.29
N TYR A 227 -19.03 -3.83 -15.47
CA TYR A 227 -18.35 -3.64 -16.74
C TYR A 227 -18.80 -2.28 -17.30
N VAL A 228 -17.87 -1.34 -17.37
CA VAL A 228 -18.08 -0.01 -17.93
C VAL A 228 -17.48 0.01 -19.33
N ARG A 229 -18.32 0.10 -20.35
CA ARG A 229 -17.87 0.36 -21.74
C ARG A 229 -17.79 1.86 -21.96
N TYR A 230 -16.69 2.28 -22.56
CA TYR A 230 -16.40 3.69 -22.80
C TYR A 230 -15.72 3.86 -24.16
N SER A 231 -15.83 5.06 -24.70
CA SER A 231 -15.30 5.45 -25.99
C SER A 231 -14.70 6.84 -25.93
N PHE A 232 -13.91 7.19 -26.93
CA PHE A 232 -13.37 8.53 -27.15
C PHE A 232 -14.00 9.09 -28.42
N ASN A 233 -14.89 10.07 -28.29
CA ASN A 233 -15.66 10.64 -29.39
C ASN A 233 -16.43 9.58 -30.20
N GLY A 234 -16.97 8.55 -29.52
CA GLY A 234 -17.67 7.43 -30.15
C GLY A 234 -16.78 6.49 -30.97
N LYS A 235 -15.46 6.57 -30.79
CA LYS A 235 -14.44 5.70 -31.41
C LYS A 235 -13.58 5.06 -30.31
N ASN A 236 -12.71 4.12 -30.70
CA ASN A 236 -11.76 3.48 -29.78
C ASN A 236 -12.45 2.88 -28.55
N GLU A 237 -13.51 2.11 -28.78
CA GLU A 237 -14.28 1.47 -27.72
C GLU A 237 -13.38 0.56 -26.89
N SER A 238 -13.52 0.68 -25.57
CA SER A 238 -12.83 -0.17 -24.61
C SER A 238 -13.72 -0.45 -23.41
N SER A 239 -13.24 -1.26 -22.48
CA SER A 239 -13.97 -1.63 -21.28
C SER A 239 -13.11 -1.55 -20.04
N TYR A 240 -13.72 -1.14 -18.94
CA TYR A 240 -13.16 -1.16 -17.61
C TYR A 240 -14.00 -2.10 -16.75
N ASN A 241 -13.35 -3.09 -16.14
CA ASN A 241 -13.98 -3.99 -15.20
C ASN A 241 -13.53 -3.66 -13.77
N TYR A 242 -14.48 -3.68 -12.85
CA TYR A 242 -14.22 -3.66 -11.42
C TYR A 242 -15.17 -4.64 -10.75
N GLY A 243 -14.75 -5.25 -9.66
CA GLY A 243 -15.60 -6.16 -8.93
C GLY A 243 -15.01 -6.55 -7.61
N PHE A 244 -15.84 -7.20 -6.80
CA PHE A 244 -15.46 -7.75 -5.53
C PHE A 244 -15.86 -9.21 -5.51
N SER A 245 -14.91 -10.07 -5.18
CA SER A 245 -15.19 -11.46 -4.87
C SER A 245 -15.32 -11.66 -3.38
N ASN A 246 -16.07 -12.67 -2.96
CA ASN A 246 -16.32 -12.94 -1.54
C ASN A 246 -16.94 -11.76 -0.77
N TYR A 247 -17.79 -10.97 -1.42
CA TYR A 247 -18.57 -9.93 -0.79
C TYR A 247 -19.47 -10.54 0.29
N ARG A 248 -19.54 -9.88 1.44
CA ARG A 248 -20.40 -10.30 2.56
C ARG A 248 -21.20 -9.12 3.06
N THR A 249 -22.46 -9.37 3.40
CA THR A 249 -23.28 -8.43 4.17
C THR A 249 -22.61 -8.06 5.48
N LEU A 250 -22.85 -6.81 5.89
CA LEU A 250 -22.38 -6.28 7.15
C LEU A 250 -23.21 -6.86 8.30
N LYS A 251 -22.55 -7.57 9.23
CA LYS A 251 -23.20 -8.11 10.42
C LYS A 251 -23.44 -7.01 11.46
N GLU A 252 -24.41 -7.22 12.36
CA GLU A 252 -24.86 -6.19 13.31
C GLU A 252 -23.74 -5.63 14.22
N ASP A 253 -22.74 -6.43 14.57
CA ASP A 253 -21.63 -6.01 15.44
C ASP A 253 -20.37 -5.60 14.66
N ASN A 254 -20.37 -5.77 13.33
CA ASN A 254 -19.19 -5.52 12.50
C ASN A 254 -18.98 -4.03 12.24
N HIS A 255 -17.72 -3.67 12.07
CA HIS A 255 -17.32 -2.37 11.57
C HIS A 255 -16.06 -2.49 10.73
N PHE A 256 -15.99 -1.69 9.68
CA PHE A 256 -14.74 -1.35 9.03
C PHE A 256 -14.88 0.03 8.39
N THR A 257 -13.74 0.63 8.09
CA THR A 257 -13.66 1.91 7.40
C THR A 257 -12.73 1.74 6.22
N VAL A 258 -13.15 2.26 5.07
CA VAL A 258 -12.36 2.23 3.84
C VAL A 258 -12.01 3.66 3.45
N TRP A 259 -10.82 3.83 2.88
CA TRP A 259 -10.41 5.07 2.25
C TRP A 259 -10.10 4.80 0.78
N ASN A 260 -10.59 5.66 -0.09
CA ASN A 260 -10.34 5.57 -1.51
C ASN A 260 -9.97 6.94 -2.06
N VAL A 261 -8.94 6.97 -2.91
CA VAL A 261 -8.78 8.06 -3.87
C VAL A 261 -9.91 7.91 -4.89
N MET A 262 -10.62 8.99 -5.19
CA MET A 262 -11.77 9.00 -6.08
C MET A 262 -11.33 9.06 -7.56
N SER A 263 -10.41 8.17 -7.93
CA SER A 263 -9.84 8.04 -9.26
C SER A 263 -9.51 6.58 -9.54
N GLY A 264 -9.63 6.18 -10.81
CA GLY A 264 -9.09 4.92 -11.32
C GLY A 264 -7.60 4.99 -11.69
N ARG A 265 -6.99 6.17 -11.50
CA ARG A 265 -5.59 6.47 -11.75
C ARG A 265 -4.91 6.85 -10.43
N ASN A 266 -3.61 6.61 -10.35
CA ASN A 266 -2.80 7.00 -9.20
C ASN A 266 -1.86 8.17 -9.50
N ASP A 267 -1.89 8.72 -10.71
CA ASP A 267 -1.03 9.81 -11.13
C ASP A 267 -1.76 11.14 -11.28
N PHE A 268 -1.20 12.22 -10.76
CA PHE A 268 -1.80 13.55 -10.74
C PHE A 268 -0.73 14.60 -11.09
N SER A 269 -1.05 15.53 -11.99
CA SER A 269 -0.13 16.62 -12.30
C SER A 269 0.02 17.58 -11.12
N LEU A 270 1.19 18.20 -11.01
CA LEU A 270 1.40 19.30 -10.10
C LEU A 270 0.39 20.42 -10.42
N GLY A 271 -0.30 20.89 -9.40
CA GLY A 271 -1.45 21.77 -9.57
C GLY A 271 -2.80 21.07 -9.67
N GLU A 272 -2.89 19.73 -9.73
CA GLU A 272 -4.16 19.01 -9.57
C GLU A 272 -4.54 18.84 -8.09
N SER A 273 -5.81 18.49 -7.84
CA SER A 273 -6.26 18.03 -6.53
C SER A 273 -6.41 16.51 -6.56
N ILE A 274 -6.05 15.85 -5.46
CA ILE A 274 -6.31 14.44 -5.21
C ILE A 274 -7.63 14.33 -4.44
N PRO A 275 -8.77 13.99 -5.10
CA PRO A 275 -10.01 13.78 -4.40
C PRO A 275 -9.98 12.42 -3.71
N SER A 276 -10.49 12.36 -2.48
CA SER A 276 -10.59 11.13 -1.72
C SER A 276 -11.83 11.08 -0.85
N ILE A 277 -12.25 9.87 -0.50
CA ILE A 277 -13.41 9.61 0.35
C ILE A 277 -13.08 8.57 1.40
N ILE A 278 -13.54 8.82 2.62
CA ILE A 278 -13.48 7.87 3.74
C ILE A 278 -14.92 7.49 4.09
N LYS A 279 -15.22 6.19 4.09
CA LYS A 279 -16.52 5.64 4.44
C LYS A 279 -16.38 4.66 5.58
N SER A 280 -17.15 4.88 6.65
CA SER A 280 -17.24 3.96 7.80
C SER A 280 -18.55 3.19 7.69
N TYR A 281 -18.47 1.87 7.58
CA TYR A 281 -19.62 0.96 7.55
C TYR A 281 -19.75 0.32 8.92
N ARG A 282 -20.94 0.46 9.52
CA ARG A 282 -21.20 0.05 10.91
C ARG A 282 -22.48 -0.77 10.96
N GLY A 283 -22.37 -1.95 11.56
CA GLY A 283 -23.53 -2.72 11.94
C GLY A 283 -24.33 -1.99 13.03
N LYS A 284 -25.61 -2.32 13.14
CA LYS A 284 -26.59 -1.68 14.04
C LYS A 284 -26.13 -1.59 15.51
N ASN A 285 -25.40 -2.60 15.97
CA ASN A 285 -24.98 -2.74 17.36
C ASN A 285 -23.60 -2.13 17.63
N PHE A 286 -22.85 -1.75 16.60
CA PHE A 286 -21.54 -1.12 16.76
C PHE A 286 -21.67 0.30 17.35
N LYS A 287 -20.96 0.59 18.45
CA LYS A 287 -21.02 1.88 19.18
C LYS A 287 -19.66 2.57 19.38
N ASP A 288 -18.57 1.92 19.03
CA ASP A 288 -17.23 2.48 19.26
C ASP A 288 -16.98 3.72 18.39
N LYS A 289 -16.13 4.61 18.89
CA LYS A 289 -15.76 5.83 18.16
C LYS A 289 -14.76 5.49 17.08
N VAL A 290 -14.95 6.07 15.89
CA VAL A 290 -14.06 5.92 14.75
C VAL A 290 -13.58 7.30 14.33
N SER A 291 -12.29 7.44 14.10
CA SER A 291 -11.67 8.64 13.53
C SER A 291 -10.66 8.24 12.46
N ALA A 292 -10.38 9.13 11.51
CA ALA A 292 -9.37 8.92 10.49
C ALA A 292 -8.48 10.15 10.34
N LYS A 293 -7.21 9.93 10.00
CA LYS A 293 -6.23 10.95 9.64
C LYS A 293 -5.59 10.59 8.30
N LEU A 294 -5.54 11.56 7.39
CA LEU A 294 -4.91 11.43 6.09
C LEU A 294 -3.56 12.14 6.09
N TYR A 295 -2.56 11.47 5.54
CA TYR A 295 -1.21 11.98 5.40
C TYR A 295 -0.76 11.89 3.94
N PHE A 296 0.07 12.83 3.52
CA PHE A 296 0.83 12.82 2.26
C PHE A 296 2.31 12.99 2.62
N ASP A 297 3.14 11.99 2.33
CA ASP A 297 4.53 11.86 2.80
C ASP A 297 4.69 12.23 4.27
N ASP A 298 3.91 11.55 5.11
CA ASP A 298 3.84 11.75 6.57
C ASP A 298 3.38 13.15 7.05
N THR A 299 3.09 14.07 6.14
CA THR A 299 2.47 15.36 6.47
C THR A 299 0.96 15.19 6.61
N LEU A 300 0.38 15.57 7.76
CA LEU A 300 -1.06 15.52 7.98
C LEU A 300 -1.78 16.52 7.06
N ILE A 301 -2.69 16.02 6.22
CA ILE A 301 -3.45 16.82 5.25
C ILE A 301 -4.94 16.96 5.61
N ALA A 302 -5.49 16.00 6.37
CA ALA A 302 -6.88 16.06 6.84
C ALA A 302 -7.11 15.12 8.03
N GLU A 303 -8.13 15.41 8.84
CA GLU A 303 -8.63 14.52 9.88
C GLU A 303 -10.16 14.60 10.00
N THR A 304 -10.78 13.51 10.46
CA THR A 304 -12.23 13.43 10.59
C THR A 304 -12.67 12.42 11.66
N SER A 305 -13.84 12.67 12.25
CA SER A 305 -14.64 11.70 13.01
C SER A 305 -16.06 11.53 12.47
N SER A 306 -16.36 12.13 11.32
CA SER A 306 -17.67 12.18 10.68
C SER A 306 -17.59 11.52 9.31
N PHE A 307 -18.54 10.63 8.99
CA PHE A 307 -18.51 9.83 7.77
C PHE A 307 -19.87 9.89 7.03
N PRO A 308 -19.88 9.82 5.69
CA PRO A 308 -18.72 9.81 4.80
C PRO A 308 -17.96 11.14 4.82
N PHE A 309 -16.64 11.10 4.71
CA PHE A 309 -15.79 12.28 4.65
C PHE A 309 -15.15 12.39 3.28
N LYS A 310 -15.36 13.51 2.59
CA LYS A 310 -14.66 13.82 1.33
C LYS A 310 -13.56 14.81 1.61
N ASN A 311 -12.42 14.62 0.96
CA ASN A 311 -11.26 15.49 1.03
C ASN A 311 -10.71 15.74 -0.37
N GLU A 312 -10.22 16.95 -0.61
CA GLU A 312 -9.50 17.32 -1.82
C GLU A 312 -8.15 17.92 -1.43
N PHE A 313 -7.07 17.19 -1.67
CA PHE A 313 -5.72 17.66 -1.37
C PHE A 313 -5.07 18.26 -2.62
N LYS A 314 -4.77 19.56 -2.60
CA LYS A 314 -4.17 20.27 -3.73
C LYS A 314 -2.66 20.08 -3.77
N LEU A 315 -2.13 19.60 -4.89
CA LEU A 315 -0.70 19.52 -5.16
C LEU A 315 -0.19 20.91 -5.55
N THR A 316 0.51 21.59 -4.67
CA THR A 316 0.97 22.98 -4.92
C THR A 316 2.49 23.11 -4.95
N ASN A 317 3.19 22.30 -4.17
CA ASN A 317 4.63 22.38 -3.96
C ASN A 317 5.29 21.03 -3.70
N GLN A 318 4.55 19.94 -3.93
CA GLN A 318 5.07 18.58 -3.84
C GLN A 318 6.10 18.37 -4.94
N SER A 319 7.14 17.58 -4.66
CA SER A 319 8.11 17.19 -5.70
C SER A 319 7.42 16.38 -6.79
N ILE A 320 8.05 16.34 -7.96
CA ILE A 320 7.66 15.41 -9.03
C ILE A 320 8.25 14.05 -8.68
N GLY A 321 7.46 12.97 -8.69
CA GLY A 321 7.93 11.69 -8.19
C GLY A 321 6.84 10.74 -7.70
N ILE A 322 7.25 9.70 -7.00
CA ILE A 322 6.39 8.72 -6.34
C ILE A 322 6.26 9.13 -4.87
N HIS A 323 5.02 9.33 -4.46
CA HIS A 323 4.63 9.80 -3.13
C HIS A 323 3.79 8.76 -2.41
N LYS A 324 3.76 8.83 -1.08
CA LYS A 324 2.92 7.96 -0.25
C LYS A 324 1.78 8.75 0.36
N MET A 325 0.56 8.30 0.10
CA MET A 325 -0.63 8.80 0.79
C MET A 325 -1.15 7.71 1.74
N LYS A 326 -1.36 8.08 3.01
CA LYS A 326 -1.66 7.14 4.10
C LYS A 326 -2.91 7.58 4.87
N CYS A 327 -3.83 6.65 5.09
CA CYS A 327 -4.99 6.84 5.97
C CYS A 327 -4.83 6.02 7.24
N ALA A 328 -4.66 6.70 8.38
CA ALA A 328 -4.66 6.08 9.70
C ALA A 328 -6.09 6.08 10.26
N ILE A 329 -6.67 4.91 10.44
CA ILE A 329 -8.04 4.72 10.95
C ILE A 329 -7.93 4.23 12.39
N THR A 330 -8.49 4.97 13.33
CA THR A 330 -8.46 4.63 14.76
C THR A 330 -9.87 4.29 15.25
N VAL A 331 -10.02 3.12 15.86
CA VAL A 331 -11.21 2.71 16.61
C VAL A 331 -10.90 2.83 18.11
N THR A 332 -11.79 3.47 18.85
CA THR A 332 -11.67 3.65 20.31
C THR A 332 -12.82 2.95 21.03
N SER A 333 -12.48 1.92 21.81
CA SER A 333 -13.40 1.10 22.61
C SER A 333 -13.06 1.30 24.09
N GLY A 334 -13.80 2.19 24.77
CA GLY A 334 -13.46 2.64 26.11
C GLY A 334 -12.08 3.31 26.16
N ASN A 335 -11.14 2.72 26.91
CA ASN A 335 -9.77 3.22 27.03
C ASN A 335 -8.81 2.61 25.98
N GLN A 336 -9.25 1.62 25.21
CA GLN A 336 -8.42 0.98 24.20
C GLN A 336 -8.53 1.70 22.86
N LYS A 337 -7.39 1.84 22.17
CA LYS A 337 -7.31 2.40 20.82
C LYS A 337 -6.56 1.44 19.92
N THR A 338 -7.16 1.12 18.78
CA THR A 338 -6.53 0.33 17.73
C THR A 338 -6.47 1.18 16.47
N THR A 339 -5.28 1.30 15.87
CA THR A 339 -5.09 2.02 14.60
C THR A 339 -4.68 1.05 13.52
N SER A 340 -5.36 1.10 12.39
CA SER A 340 -4.98 0.43 11.14
C SER A 340 -4.60 1.46 10.09
N TYR A 341 -3.79 1.05 9.12
CA TYR A 341 -3.31 1.92 8.04
C TYR A 341 -3.73 1.37 6.69
N ASP A 342 -4.14 2.27 5.81
CA ASP A 342 -4.28 2.03 4.38
C ASP A 342 -3.32 2.98 3.65
N GLU A 343 -2.57 2.48 2.69
CA GLU A 343 -1.51 3.21 2.00
C GLU A 343 -1.65 3.04 0.49
N LYS A 344 -1.47 4.15 -0.25
CA LYS A 344 -1.47 4.18 -1.71
C LYS A 344 -0.28 4.98 -2.20
N SER A 345 0.37 4.49 -3.24
CA SER A 345 1.37 5.26 -3.97
C SER A 345 0.66 6.22 -4.93
N ILE A 346 1.06 7.48 -4.91
CA ILE A 346 0.59 8.53 -5.81
C ILE A 346 1.77 8.99 -6.65
N VAL A 347 1.60 9.09 -7.95
CA VAL A 347 2.62 9.68 -8.83
C VAL A 347 2.28 11.16 -9.03
N VAL A 348 3.20 12.05 -8.72
CA VAL A 348 3.07 13.48 -9.05
C VAL A 348 3.81 13.71 -10.36
N THR A 349 3.07 14.05 -11.41
CA THR A 349 3.63 14.38 -12.73
C THR A 349 3.87 15.88 -12.87
N PRO A 350 4.75 16.32 -13.79
CA PRO A 350 4.97 17.74 -14.05
C PRO A 350 3.70 18.56 -14.31
#